data_AF-A0A2C5XT06-F1
#
_entry.id   AF-A0A2C5XT06-F1
#
_cell.length_a   1.000
_cell.length_b   1.000
_cell.length_c   1.000
_cell.angle_alpha   90.00
_cell.angle_beta   90.00
_cell.angle_gamma   90.00
#
_symmetry.space_group_name_H-M   'P 1'
#
loop_
_entity.id
_entity.type
_entity.pdbx_description
1 polymer ?
#
loop_
_entity_poly.entity_id
_entity_poly.type
_entity_poly.pdbx_seq_one_letter_code
_entity_poly.pdbx_strand_id
1 'polypeptide(L)'
;MRLPYVSDPPAVSSAEDAAIVQRTKDRRAPRPLQPLDLTLLHSTAITDGWNSFIGACRQRTSLSPDWAALVYADEMTRNVKVNDETFALVKGVFNNQEVVEITAIAAAYNCVSRFLVALNVGERNGTGPGKKSAA
;
A
#
# COMPACT_ATOMS: atom_id res chain seq x y z
N MET A 1 12.35 -12.86 0.93
CA MET A 1 10.94 -13.26 0.76
C MET A 1 10.67 -14.58 1.48
N ARG A 2 9.46 -14.75 2.05
CA ARG A 2 9.01 -15.98 2.73
C ARG A 2 8.23 -16.96 1.83
N LEU A 3 7.76 -16.51 0.68
CA LEU A 3 7.07 -17.32 -0.33
C LEU A 3 7.90 -17.28 -1.63
N PRO A 4 7.78 -18.25 -2.55
CA PRO A 4 8.25 -18.07 -3.92
C PRO A 4 7.38 -17.04 -4.66
N TYR A 5 7.93 -16.34 -5.66
CA TYR A 5 7.09 -15.53 -6.57
C TYR A 5 6.26 -16.46 -7.47
N VAL A 6 5.11 -15.97 -7.95
CA VAL A 6 4.42 -16.64 -9.07
C VAL A 6 5.32 -16.66 -10.31
N SER A 7 5.06 -17.59 -11.23
CA SER A 7 5.72 -17.63 -12.54
C SER A 7 5.50 -16.32 -13.31
N ASP A 8 6.43 -15.96 -14.20
CA ASP A 8 6.23 -14.89 -15.18
C ASP A 8 6.31 -15.51 -16.60
N PRO A 9 5.18 -15.66 -17.31
CA PRO A 9 3.85 -15.12 -16.99
C PRO A 9 3.14 -15.87 -15.83
N PRO A 10 2.29 -15.16 -15.06
CA PRO A 10 1.47 -15.78 -14.02
C PRO A 10 0.50 -16.80 -14.61
N ALA A 11 0.34 -17.94 -13.93
CA ALA A 11 -0.69 -18.91 -14.27
C ALA A 11 -2.08 -18.30 -14.06
N VAL A 12 -3.00 -18.57 -14.98
CA VAL A 12 -4.38 -18.06 -14.95
C VAL A 12 -5.35 -19.23 -15.03
N SER A 13 -6.30 -19.28 -14.11
CA SER A 13 -7.33 -20.34 -14.04
C SER A 13 -8.64 -19.96 -14.72
N SER A 14 -8.87 -18.66 -14.95
CA SER A 14 -10.12 -18.14 -15.50
C SER A 14 -9.88 -16.90 -16.38
N ALA A 15 -10.88 -16.54 -17.18
CA ALA A 15 -10.85 -15.30 -17.96
C ALA A 15 -10.79 -14.05 -17.07
N GLU A 16 -11.41 -14.10 -15.88
CA GLU A 16 -11.36 -13.03 -14.89
C GLU A 16 -9.94 -12.85 -14.33
N ASP A 17 -9.28 -13.94 -13.95
CA ASP A 17 -7.88 -13.93 -13.50
C ASP A 17 -6.95 -13.36 -14.57
N ALA A 18 -7.15 -13.77 -15.82
CA ALA A 18 -6.37 -13.26 -16.95
C ALA A 18 -6.55 -11.74 -17.13
N ALA A 19 -7.77 -11.23 -16.97
CA ALA A 19 -8.04 -9.80 -17.04
C ALA A 19 -7.35 -9.03 -15.89
N ILE A 20 -7.34 -9.57 -14.67
CA ILE A 20 -6.64 -8.95 -13.52
C ILE A 20 -5.13 -8.92 -13.73
N VAL A 21 -4.55 -10.04 -14.20
CA VAL A 21 -3.12 -10.12 -14.54
C VAL A 21 -2.77 -9.09 -15.60
N GLN A 22 -3.59 -8.97 -16.65
CA GLN A 22 -3.35 -8.02 -17.72
C GLN A 22 -3.41 -6.56 -17.23
N ARG A 23 -4.45 -6.17 -16.49
CA ARG A 23 -4.54 -4.82 -15.88
C ARG A 23 -3.34 -4.51 -14.99
N THR A 24 -2.83 -5.51 -14.26
CA THR A 24 -1.64 -5.37 -13.41
C THR A 24 -0.38 -5.12 -14.23
N LYS A 25 -0.21 -5.83 -15.36
CA LYS A 25 0.89 -5.61 -16.31
C LYS A 25 0.80 -4.23 -16.96
N ASP A 26 -0.39 -3.84 -17.44
CA ASP A 26 -0.61 -2.56 -18.11
C ASP A 26 -0.29 -1.37 -17.19
N ARG A 27 -0.68 -1.45 -15.90
CA ARG A 27 -0.34 -0.44 -14.89
C ARG A 27 1.17 -0.29 -14.65
N ARG A 28 1.96 -1.34 -14.92
CA ARG A 28 3.43 -1.32 -14.73
C ARG A 28 4.18 -0.92 -15.99
N ALA A 29 3.59 -1.12 -17.16
CA ALA A 29 4.23 -0.86 -18.45
C ALA A 29 4.89 0.54 -18.50
N PRO A 30 6.10 0.66 -19.07
CA PRO A 30 6.90 -0.40 -19.71
C PRO A 30 7.77 -1.21 -18.72
N ARG A 31 7.66 -0.96 -17.41
CA ARG A 31 8.44 -1.68 -16.39
C ARG A 31 7.83 -3.07 -16.14
N PRO A 32 8.66 -4.07 -15.77
CA PRO A 32 8.15 -5.38 -15.40
C PRO A 32 7.35 -5.33 -14.08
N LEU A 33 6.67 -6.44 -13.79
CA LEU A 33 6.04 -6.67 -12.49
C LEU A 33 7.09 -6.61 -11.38
N GLN A 34 6.76 -5.93 -10.29
CA GLN A 34 7.63 -5.83 -9.11
C GLN A 34 7.45 -7.06 -8.20
N PRO A 35 8.40 -7.32 -7.28
CA PRO A 35 8.24 -8.28 -6.19
C PRO A 35 6.87 -8.29 -5.51
N LEU A 36 6.30 -7.11 -5.24
CA LEU A 36 4.98 -6.99 -4.64
C LEU A 36 3.87 -7.49 -5.56
N ASP A 37 3.91 -7.15 -6.86
CA ASP A 37 2.90 -7.60 -7.81
C ASP A 37 2.95 -9.14 -7.94
N LEU A 38 4.15 -9.71 -8.07
CA LEU A 38 4.36 -11.16 -8.13
C LEU A 38 3.97 -11.90 -6.84
N THR A 39 4.02 -11.23 -5.69
CA THR A 39 3.55 -11.80 -4.42
C THR A 39 2.02 -11.73 -4.32
N LEU A 40 1.42 -10.61 -4.70
CA LEU A 40 -0.04 -10.45 -4.65
C LEU A 40 -0.73 -11.42 -5.61
N LEU A 41 -0.15 -11.70 -6.77
CA LEU A 41 -0.72 -12.56 -7.80
C LEU A 41 -0.87 -14.04 -7.41
N HIS A 42 -0.41 -14.45 -6.23
CA HIS A 42 -0.87 -15.70 -5.59
C HIS A 42 -2.38 -15.67 -5.31
N SER A 43 -2.99 -14.48 -5.25
CA SER A 43 -4.44 -14.27 -5.18
C SER A 43 -4.83 -13.08 -6.07
N THR A 44 -5.40 -13.37 -7.22
CA THR A 44 -5.88 -12.37 -8.21
C THR A 44 -6.95 -11.45 -7.62
N ALA A 45 -7.92 -11.99 -6.88
CA ALA A 45 -8.95 -11.20 -6.20
C ALA A 45 -8.35 -10.17 -5.21
N ILE A 46 -7.36 -10.58 -4.41
CA ILE A 46 -6.65 -9.66 -3.51
C ILE A 46 -5.82 -8.64 -4.31
N THR A 47 -5.18 -9.07 -5.40
CA THR A 47 -4.41 -8.17 -6.28
C THR A 47 -5.26 -7.05 -6.85
N ASP A 48 -6.47 -7.37 -7.33
CA ASP A 48 -7.37 -6.39 -7.94
C ASP A 48 -7.87 -5.37 -6.92
N GLY A 49 -8.38 -5.84 -5.78
CA GLY A 49 -8.82 -4.98 -4.68
C GLY A 49 -7.69 -4.10 -4.14
N TRP A 50 -6.50 -4.67 -3.96
CA TRP A 50 -5.31 -3.94 -3.53
C TRP A 50 -4.96 -2.81 -4.50
N ASN A 51 -4.86 -3.12 -5.80
CA ASN A 51 -4.51 -2.13 -6.81
C ASN A 51 -5.56 -1.02 -6.92
N SER A 52 -6.84 -1.38 -6.80
CA SER A 52 -7.95 -0.42 -6.81
C SER A 52 -7.90 0.53 -5.62
N PHE A 53 -7.79 -0.01 -4.40
CA PHE A 53 -7.80 0.79 -3.16
C PHE A 53 -6.55 1.67 -3.02
N ILE A 54 -5.36 1.09 -3.22
CA ILE A 54 -4.10 1.85 -3.15
C ILE A 54 -4.01 2.87 -4.29
N GLY A 55 -4.55 2.54 -5.48
CA GLY A 55 -4.68 3.47 -6.59
C GLY A 55 -5.54 4.67 -6.24
N ALA A 56 -6.70 4.45 -5.61
CA ALA A 56 -7.56 5.53 -5.11
C ALA A 56 -6.83 6.45 -4.12
N CYS A 57 -6.16 5.86 -3.12
CA CYS A 57 -5.40 6.59 -2.10
C CYS A 57 -4.28 7.46 -2.69
N ARG A 58 -3.69 7.06 -3.83
CA ARG A 58 -2.54 7.76 -4.43
C ARG A 58 -2.92 8.81 -5.47
N GLN A 59 -4.07 8.66 -6.11
CA GLN A 59 -4.39 9.38 -7.35
C GLN A 59 -5.74 10.07 -7.33
N ARG A 60 -6.60 9.78 -6.35
CA ARG A 60 -8.01 10.23 -6.34
C ARG A 60 -8.43 10.87 -5.02
N THR A 61 -7.49 11.45 -4.28
CA THR A 61 -7.74 12.21 -3.05
C THR A 61 -7.52 13.70 -3.30
N SER A 62 -8.21 14.57 -2.56
CA SER A 62 -8.12 16.03 -2.69
C SER A 62 -7.22 16.71 -1.64
N LEU A 63 -6.50 15.92 -0.85
CA LEU A 63 -5.65 16.41 0.24
C LEU A 63 -4.60 17.43 -0.20
N SER A 64 -4.59 18.57 0.46
CA SER A 64 -3.49 19.52 0.43
C SER A 64 -2.39 19.12 1.44
N PRO A 65 -1.11 19.43 1.16
CA PRO A 65 -0.04 19.23 2.13
C PRO A 65 -0.26 20.11 3.37
N ASP A 66 -0.30 19.47 4.55
CA ASP A 66 -0.38 20.18 5.83
C ASP A 66 0.32 19.38 6.94
N TRP A 67 0.82 20.08 7.95
CA TRP A 67 1.44 19.49 9.13
C TRP A 67 0.46 18.62 9.94
N ALA A 68 -0.80 19.01 10.03
CA ALA A 68 -1.84 18.27 10.74
C ALA A 68 -2.01 16.84 10.20
N ALA A 69 -1.86 16.64 8.89
CA ALA A 69 -1.91 15.31 8.28
C ALA A 69 -0.74 14.42 8.74
N LEU A 70 0.45 15.00 8.93
CA LEU A 70 1.63 14.26 9.40
C LEU A 70 1.50 13.87 10.88
N VAL A 71 1.04 14.80 11.72
CA VAL A 71 0.78 14.51 13.15
C VAL A 71 -0.28 13.41 13.29
N TYR A 72 -1.36 13.51 12.52
CA TYR A 72 -2.42 12.50 12.51
C TYR A 72 -1.92 11.13 12.05
N ALA A 73 -1.15 11.07 10.96
CA ALA A 73 -0.60 9.82 10.45
C ALA A 73 0.41 9.18 11.42
N ASP A 74 1.24 9.98 12.10
CA ASP A 74 2.17 9.48 13.13
C ASP A 74 1.41 8.90 14.33
N GLU A 75 0.44 9.63 14.89
CA GLU A 75 -0.33 9.15 16.04
C GLU A 75 -1.15 7.90 15.70
N MET A 76 -1.86 7.89 14.56
CA MET A 76 -2.63 6.74 14.09
C MET A 76 -1.75 5.49 13.90
N THR A 77 -0.48 5.68 13.53
CA THR A 77 0.47 4.58 13.30
C THR A 77 1.06 4.05 14.61
N ARG A 78 1.37 4.94 15.57
CA ARG A 78 2.03 4.58 16.82
C ARG A 78 1.05 4.07 17.88
N ASN A 79 -0.11 4.71 17.99
CA ASN A 79 -1.03 4.54 19.11
C ASN A 79 -2.33 3.83 18.70
N VAL A 80 -2.62 3.71 17.39
CA VAL A 80 -3.89 3.20 16.82
C VAL A 80 -5.09 4.11 17.14
N LYS A 81 -5.27 4.47 18.41
CA LYS A 81 -6.24 5.48 18.86
C LYS A 81 -5.63 6.87 18.71
N VAL A 82 -6.32 7.72 17.95
CA VAL A 82 -6.00 9.16 17.83
C VAL A 82 -6.68 9.90 18.98
N ASN A 83 -5.96 10.83 19.60
CA ASN A 83 -6.49 11.65 20.68
C ASN A 83 -7.43 12.75 20.14
N ASP A 84 -8.38 13.20 20.96
CA ASP A 84 -9.36 14.21 20.57
C ASP A 84 -8.70 15.53 20.16
N GLU A 85 -7.57 15.89 20.80
CA GLU A 85 -6.79 17.09 20.45
C GLU A 85 -6.21 17.02 19.04
N THR A 86 -5.61 15.89 18.66
CA THR A 86 -5.09 15.67 17.30
C THR A 86 -6.21 15.63 16.27
N PHE A 87 -7.34 15.01 16.62
CA PHE A 87 -8.50 14.99 15.73
C PHE A 87 -9.09 16.40 15.54
N ALA A 88 -9.14 17.21 16.59
CA ALA A 88 -9.56 18.60 16.52
C ALA A 88 -8.61 19.44 15.65
N LEU A 89 -7.30 19.25 15.75
CA LEU A 89 -6.31 19.89 14.88
C LEU A 89 -6.59 19.59 13.40
N VAL A 90 -6.79 18.32 13.06
CA VAL A 90 -7.15 17.88 11.71
C VAL A 90 -8.45 18.52 11.23
N LYS A 91 -9.48 18.53 12.08
CA LYS A 91 -10.78 19.14 11.77
C LYS A 91 -10.74 20.65 11.59
N GLY A 92 -9.73 21.32 12.13
CA GLY A 92 -9.49 22.75 11.92
C GLY A 92 -8.93 23.08 10.53
N VAL A 93 -8.33 22.10 9.83
CA VAL A 93 -7.72 22.29 8.51
C VAL A 93 -8.52 21.59 7.41
N PHE A 94 -9.01 20.38 7.69
CA PHE A 94 -9.58 19.48 6.69
C PHE A 94 -11.10 19.32 6.83
N ASN A 95 -11.77 19.28 5.68
CA ASN A 95 -13.19 18.96 5.60
C ASN A 95 -13.44 17.46 5.84
N ASN A 96 -14.70 17.04 5.93
CA ASN A 96 -15.05 15.64 6.25
C ASN A 96 -14.52 14.63 5.23
N GLN A 97 -14.55 14.96 3.95
CA GLN A 97 -14.01 14.09 2.90
C GLN A 97 -12.50 13.92 3.08
N GLU A 98 -11.79 15.04 3.26
CA GLU A 98 -10.34 15.03 3.46
C GLU A 98 -9.95 14.24 4.71
N VAL A 99 -10.70 14.36 5.83
CA VAL A 99 -10.47 13.53 7.03
C VAL A 99 -10.59 12.03 6.72
N VAL A 100 -11.59 11.62 5.94
CA VAL A 100 -11.71 10.21 5.50
C VAL A 100 -10.51 9.81 4.64
N GLU A 101 -10.06 10.69 3.73
CA GLU A 101 -8.93 10.43 2.85
C GLU A 101 -7.60 10.27 3.61
N ILE A 102 -7.23 11.18 4.53
CA ILE A 102 -6.00 11.02 5.34
C ILE A 102 -6.07 9.74 6.18
N THR A 103 -7.23 9.41 6.74
CA THR A 103 -7.42 8.20 7.55
C THR A 103 -7.23 6.96 6.70
N ALA A 104 -7.83 6.91 5.51
CA ALA A 104 -7.70 5.80 4.58
C ALA A 104 -6.26 5.63 4.08
N ILE A 105 -5.57 6.73 3.77
CA ILE A 105 -4.16 6.70 3.34
C ILE A 105 -3.26 6.16 4.46
N ALA A 106 -3.38 6.70 5.68
CA ALA A 106 -2.58 6.24 6.81
C ALA A 106 -2.85 4.75 7.13
N ALA A 107 -4.12 4.34 7.15
CA ALA A 107 -4.53 2.95 7.30
C ALA A 107 -3.96 2.05 6.19
N ALA A 108 -4.04 2.49 4.94
CA ALA A 108 -3.54 1.76 3.78
C ALA A 108 -2.04 1.49 3.91
N TYR A 109 -1.21 2.50 4.20
CA TYR A 109 0.23 2.30 4.34
C TYR A 109 0.61 1.51 5.60
N ASN A 110 -0.20 1.56 6.66
CA ASN A 110 -0.09 0.67 7.82
C ASN A 110 -0.37 -0.80 7.45
N CYS A 111 -1.34 -1.05 6.57
CA CYS A 111 -1.61 -2.37 6.00
C CYS A 111 -0.48 -2.83 5.08
N VAL A 112 -0.03 -1.97 4.15
CA VAL A 112 1.07 -2.26 3.22
C VAL A 112 2.33 -2.68 3.98
N SER A 113 2.69 -1.94 5.02
CA SER A 113 3.88 -2.24 5.82
C SER A 113 3.79 -3.62 6.48
N ARG A 114 2.63 -3.97 7.06
CA ARG A 114 2.41 -5.29 7.67
C ARG A 114 2.51 -6.41 6.64
N PHE A 115 1.95 -6.21 5.43
CA PHE A 115 2.03 -7.20 4.34
C PHE A 115 3.46 -7.41 3.86
N LEU A 116 4.19 -6.32 3.54
CA LEU A 116 5.55 -6.38 3.04
C LEU A 116 6.52 -7.02 4.05
N VAL A 117 6.43 -6.60 5.32
CA VAL A 117 7.29 -7.11 6.38
C VAL A 117 6.98 -8.57 6.68
N ALA A 118 5.69 -8.94 6.83
CA ALA A 118 5.30 -10.31 7.15
C ALA A 118 5.76 -11.31 6.09
N LEU A 119 5.71 -10.93 4.80
CA LEU A 119 6.11 -11.79 3.67
C LEU A 119 7.56 -11.57 3.22
N ASN A 120 8.28 -10.63 3.85
CA ASN A 120 9.65 -10.27 3.48
C ASN A 120 9.78 -9.90 1.98
N VAL A 121 8.84 -9.09 1.47
CA VAL A 121 8.73 -8.68 0.06
C VAL A 121 9.59 -7.45 -0.22
N GLY A 122 10.50 -7.55 -1.19
CA GLY A 122 11.42 -6.48 -1.59
C GLY A 122 12.83 -6.66 -1.03
N GLU A 123 13.82 -6.09 -1.73
CA GLU A 123 15.26 -6.33 -1.50
C GLU A 123 15.78 -5.80 -0.15
N ARG A 124 15.02 -4.92 0.54
CA ARG A 124 15.51 -4.16 1.71
C ARG A 124 14.84 -4.47 3.04
N ASN A 125 13.93 -5.44 3.13
CA ASN A 125 13.27 -5.76 4.42
C ASN A 125 14.23 -6.37 5.45
N GLY A 126 15.44 -6.77 5.04
CA GLY A 126 16.55 -7.18 5.92
C GLY A 126 17.60 -6.10 6.19
N THR A 127 17.62 -5.00 5.44
CA THR A 127 18.62 -3.94 5.53
C THR A 127 18.03 -2.73 6.26
N GLY A 128 17.86 -2.84 7.58
CA GLY A 128 17.63 -1.66 8.41
C GLY A 128 18.82 -0.68 8.30
N PRO A 129 18.65 0.61 8.64
CA PRO A 129 19.77 1.55 8.68
C PRO A 129 20.86 1.00 9.61
N GLY A 130 21.96 0.50 9.02
CA GLY A 130 23.07 -0.16 9.72
C GLY A 130 23.37 -1.61 9.27
N LYS A 131 22.45 -2.30 8.58
CA LYS A 131 22.71 -3.66 8.05
C LYS A 131 23.08 -3.58 6.57
N LYS A 132 24.37 -3.75 6.27
CA LYS A 132 24.88 -3.88 4.89
C LYS A 132 24.19 -5.08 4.23
N SER A 133 23.75 -4.89 2.98
CA SER A 133 23.29 -6.00 2.14
C SER A 133 24.41 -7.02 2.03
N ALA A 134 24.14 -8.27 2.39
CA ALA A 134 25.05 -9.35 2.03
C ALA A 134 25.07 -9.43 0.50
N ALA A 135 26.28 -9.32 -0.06
CA ALA A 135 26.54 -9.45 -1.49
C ALA A 135 26.30 -10.89 -1.95
#